data_AF-A0A7J4RD24-F1
#
_entry.id   AF-A0A7J4RD24-F1
#
_cell.length_a   1.000
_cell.length_b   1.000
_cell.length_c   1.000
_cell.angle_alpha   90.00
_cell.angle_beta   90.00
_cell.angle_gamma   90.00
#
_symmetry.space_group_name_H-M   'P 1'
#
loop_
_entity.id
_entity.type
_entity.pdbx_description
1 polymer ?
#
loop_
_entity_poly.entity_id
_entity_poly.type
_entity_poly.pdbx_seq_one_letter_code
_entity_poly.pdbx_strand_id
1 'polypeptide(L)'
;MKMDGKEIDLSKTKTTTKAEKREYEIIKDSDQRKGVLSTESYMCPKCDCTEVYFYLEQTRSSDEPETRMLTCKDCGHGWREY
;
A
#
# COMPACT_ATOMS: atom_id res chain seq x y z
N MET A 1 -25.46 23.27 -54.51
CA MET A 1 -25.88 23.15 -53.09
C MET A 1 -24.66 23.41 -52.23
N LYS A 2 -24.71 24.44 -51.37
CA LYS A 2 -23.60 24.83 -50.50
C LYS A 2 -23.54 23.90 -49.29
N MET A 3 -22.35 23.41 -48.98
CA MET A 3 -22.05 22.59 -47.81
C MET A 3 -21.31 23.49 -46.82
N ASP A 4 -22.04 24.19 -45.98
CA ASP A 4 -21.46 25.02 -44.92
C ASP A 4 -21.21 24.15 -43.69
N GLY A 5 -19.95 23.73 -43.55
CA GLY A 5 -19.44 23.00 -42.39
C GLY A 5 -19.59 23.86 -41.13
N LYS A 6 -20.27 23.31 -40.12
CA LYS A 6 -20.37 23.93 -38.80
C LYS A 6 -19.23 23.42 -37.92
N GLU A 7 -18.22 24.26 -37.72
CA GLU A 7 -17.20 24.08 -36.70
C GLU A 7 -17.86 23.94 -35.31
N ILE A 8 -17.54 22.85 -34.63
CA ILE A 8 -17.94 22.59 -33.24
C ILE A 8 -16.87 23.19 -32.32
N ASP A 9 -17.21 24.33 -31.73
CA ASP A 9 -16.39 25.02 -30.74
C ASP A 9 -16.29 24.18 -29.45
N LEU A 10 -15.09 23.65 -29.20
CA LEU A 10 -14.76 22.74 -28.10
C LEU A 10 -14.62 23.45 -26.74
N SER A 11 -15.05 24.72 -26.61
CA SER A 11 -14.90 25.49 -25.37
C SER A 11 -16.08 25.34 -24.40
N LYS A 12 -17.17 24.69 -24.82
CA LYS A 12 -18.42 24.57 -24.02
C LYS A 12 -18.72 23.17 -23.46
N THR A 13 -17.81 22.21 -23.59
CA THR A 13 -17.97 20.91 -22.93
C THR A 13 -17.54 21.01 -21.47
N LYS A 14 -18.43 21.48 -20.60
CA LYS A 14 -18.31 21.25 -19.16
C LYS A 14 -18.56 19.77 -18.91
N THR A 15 -17.50 18.97 -18.92
CA THR A 15 -17.51 17.58 -18.46
C THR A 15 -17.86 17.58 -16.97
N THR A 16 -19.14 17.45 -16.63
CA THR A 16 -19.53 17.11 -15.27
C THR A 16 -19.20 15.64 -15.06
N THR A 17 -17.94 15.34 -14.79
CA THR A 17 -17.58 14.06 -14.21
C THR A 17 -18.23 14.02 -12.84
N LYS A 18 -19.39 13.36 -12.75
CA LYS A 18 -20.01 13.02 -11.48
C LYS A 18 -19.08 11.98 -10.86
N ALA A 19 -18.06 12.46 -10.15
CA ALA A 19 -17.12 11.64 -9.42
C ALA A 19 -17.92 11.02 -8.28
N GLU A 20 -18.46 9.83 -8.53
CA GLU A 20 -18.91 8.94 -7.49
C GLU A 20 -17.69 8.71 -6.60
N LYS A 21 -17.64 9.39 -5.45
CA LYS A 21 -16.66 9.14 -4.41
C LYS A 21 -16.78 7.66 -4.08
N ARG A 22 -15.87 6.85 -4.61
CA ARG A 22 -15.62 5.52 -4.07
C ARG A 22 -15.24 5.77 -2.62
N GLU A 23 -16.13 5.35 -1.73
CA GLU A 23 -15.90 5.40 -0.30
C GLU A 23 -14.86 4.32 0.00
N TYR A 24 -13.59 4.69 -0.09
CA TYR A 24 -12.52 3.86 0.43
C TYR A 24 -12.59 4.00 1.94
N GLU A 25 -13.04 2.96 2.61
CA GLU A 25 -12.84 2.85 4.04
C GLU A 25 -11.34 2.73 4.26
N ILE A 26 -10.70 3.86 4.57
CA ILE A 26 -9.29 3.90 4.94
C ILE A 26 -9.22 3.23 6.31
N ILE A 27 -9.10 1.91 6.31
CA ILE A 27 -8.77 1.14 7.50
C ILE A 27 -7.44 1.72 7.97
N LYS A 28 -7.47 2.48 9.08
CA LYS A 28 -6.27 3.01 9.72
C LYS A 28 -5.52 1.85 10.34
N ASP A 29 -4.82 1.11 9.50
CA ASP A 29 -3.93 0.01 9.85
C ASP A 29 -2.58 0.56 10.34
N SER A 30 -2.65 1.54 11.25
CA SER A 30 -1.47 2.18 11.83
C SER A 30 -1.12 1.58 13.20
N ASP A 31 -2.02 0.78 13.77
CA ASP A 31 -1.89 0.18 15.10
C ASP A 31 -2.03 -1.36 15.09
N GLN A 32 -2.53 -1.94 13.99
CA GLN A 32 -2.59 -3.38 13.87
C GLN A 32 -1.20 -3.91 13.51
N ARG A 33 -0.69 -4.87 14.27
CA ARG A 33 0.51 -5.61 13.87
C ARG A 33 0.20 -6.31 12.55
N LYS A 34 0.77 -5.79 11.47
CA LYS A 34 0.66 -6.35 10.13
C LYS A 34 1.51 -7.61 10.02
N GLY A 35 0.97 -8.59 9.32
CA GLY A 35 1.71 -9.79 8.92
C GLY A 35 1.34 -11.06 9.65
N VAL A 36 2.08 -12.11 9.30
CA VAL A 36 1.92 -13.46 9.84
C VAL A 36 2.82 -13.61 11.05
N LEU A 37 2.31 -14.21 12.13
CA LEU A 37 3.14 -14.57 13.26
C LEU A 37 4.06 -15.72 12.84
N SER A 38 5.36 -15.45 12.78
CA SER A 38 6.38 -16.48 12.73
C SER A 38 6.84 -16.82 14.13
N THR A 39 7.01 -18.10 14.38
CA THR A 39 7.57 -18.65 15.61
C THR A 39 8.85 -19.38 15.23
N GLU A 40 9.95 -19.13 15.96
CA GLU A 40 11.26 -19.77 15.77
C GLU A 40 12.00 -19.47 14.44
N SER A 41 11.41 -18.65 13.55
CA SER A 41 12.07 -18.26 12.29
C SER A 41 13.00 -17.05 12.43
N TYR A 42 12.68 -16.14 13.37
CA TYR A 42 13.41 -14.90 13.58
C TYR A 42 13.55 -14.63 15.08
N MET A 43 14.69 -14.05 15.47
CA MET A 43 14.98 -13.67 16.84
C MET A 43 15.06 -12.15 16.94
N CYS A 44 14.36 -11.57 17.92
CA CYS A 44 14.42 -10.12 18.12
C CYS A 44 15.79 -9.71 18.67
N PRO A 45 16.49 -8.76 18.03
CA PRO A 45 17.81 -8.31 18.48
C PRO A 45 17.77 -7.48 19.79
N LYS A 46 16.58 -7.20 20.32
CA LYS A 46 16.37 -6.37 21.52
C LYS A 46 16.01 -7.19 22.76
N CYS A 47 15.23 -8.26 22.62
CA CYS A 47 14.69 -9.03 23.75
C CYS A 47 14.76 -10.56 23.56
N ASP A 48 15.44 -11.03 22.51
CA ASP A 48 15.62 -12.46 22.21
C ASP A 48 14.29 -13.25 22.04
N CYS A 49 13.18 -12.55 21.79
CA CYS A 49 11.90 -13.15 21.47
C CYS A 49 11.99 -13.90 20.13
N THR A 50 11.48 -15.13 20.05
CA THR A 50 11.36 -15.91 18.79
C THR A 50 10.00 -15.76 18.12
N GLU A 51 9.08 -15.02 18.75
CA GLU A 51 7.75 -14.71 18.21
C GLU A 51 7.78 -13.34 17.52
N VAL A 52 7.77 -13.35 16.19
CA VAL A 52 7.93 -12.14 15.37
C VAL A 52 6.85 -12.12 14.29
N TYR A 53 6.12 -11.02 14.18
CA TYR A 53 5.23 -10.79 13.05
C TYR A 53 6.06 -10.36 11.85
N PHE A 54 5.86 -10.99 10.70
CA PHE A 54 6.50 -10.54 9.48
C PHE A 54 5.50 -10.40 8.35
N TYR A 55 5.72 -9.42 7.48
CA TYR A 55 5.00 -9.27 6.23
C TYR A 55 5.95 -8.89 5.11
N LEU A 56 5.56 -9.24 3.89
CA LEU A 56 6.31 -8.92 2.69
C LEU A 56 5.75 -7.63 2.10
N GLU A 57 6.62 -6.66 1.87
CA GLU A 57 6.27 -5.39 1.25
C GLU A 57 7.23 -5.09 0.09
N GLN A 58 6.66 -4.84 -1.09
CA GLN A 58 7.41 -4.35 -2.23
C GLN A 58 7.72 -2.87 -2.04
N THR A 59 8.94 -2.57 -1.59
CA THR A 59 9.38 -1.18 -1.34
C THR A 59 9.89 -0.48 -2.59
N ARG A 60 10.26 -1.22 -3.65
CA ARG A 60 10.83 -0.69 -4.90
C ARG A 60 10.28 -1.41 -6.13
N SER A 61 10.54 -0.83 -7.31
CA SER A 61 10.10 -1.36 -8.60
C SER A 61 10.55 -2.81 -8.81
N SER A 62 9.93 -3.50 -9.78
CA SER A 62 10.00 -4.94 -10.06
C SER A 62 11.39 -5.63 -10.15
N ASP A 63 12.49 -4.92 -9.94
CA ASP A 63 13.88 -5.37 -10.08
C ASP A 63 14.53 -5.79 -8.75
N GLU A 64 13.94 -5.45 -7.58
CA GLU A 64 14.48 -5.83 -6.25
C GLU A 64 13.62 -6.91 -5.56
N PRO A 65 14.24 -7.82 -4.78
CA PRO A 65 13.53 -8.83 -4.01
C PRO A 65 12.62 -8.20 -2.95
N GLU A 66 11.59 -8.95 -2.57
CA GLU A 66 10.62 -8.57 -1.55
C GLU A 66 11.29 -8.23 -0.21
N THR A 67 10.96 -7.07 0.36
CA THR A 67 11.47 -6.69 1.67
C THR A 67 10.60 -7.33 2.75
N ARG A 68 11.21 -8.11 3.64
CA ARG A 68 10.56 -8.65 4.83
C ARG A 68 10.58 -7.61 5.93
N MET A 69 9.40 -7.13 6.29
CA MET A 69 9.22 -6.25 7.44
C MET A 69 8.88 -7.13 8.65
N LEU A 70 9.72 -7.11 9.68
CA LEU A 70 9.61 -7.91 10.90
C LEU A 70 9.25 -7.00 12.08
N THR A 71 8.46 -7.50 13.02
CA THR A 71 8.04 -6.79 14.24
C THR A 71 7.95 -7.78 15.40
N CYS A 72 8.78 -7.62 16.45
CA CYS A 72 8.71 -8.50 17.61
C CYS A 72 7.36 -8.40 18.31
N LYS A 73 6.79 -9.56 18.66
CA LYS A 73 5.51 -9.63 19.37
C LYS A 73 5.59 -9.08 20.79
N ASP A 74 6.74 -9.24 21.43
CA ASP A 74 6.92 -8.92 22.85
C ASP A 74 7.26 -7.44 23.08
N CYS A 75 8.31 -6.94 22.42
CA CYS A 75 8.80 -5.57 22.63
C CYS A 75 8.33 -4.56 21.56
N GLY A 76 7.69 -5.01 20.48
CA GLY A 76 7.24 -4.14 19.38
C GLY A 76 8.36 -3.57 18.51
N HIS A 77 9.60 -4.03 18.67
CA HIS A 77 10.71 -3.58 17.82
C HIS A 77 10.51 -4.06 16.38
N GLY A 78 10.53 -3.13 15.42
CA GLY A 78 10.44 -3.44 14.00
C GLY A 78 11.79 -3.31 13.30
N TRP A 79 12.13 -4.29 12.45
CA TRP A 79 13.32 -4.26 11.61
C TRP A 79 13.02 -4.86 10.23
N ARG A 80 13.90 -4.62 9.28
CA ARG A 80 13.74 -5.08 7.90
C ARG A 80 14.83 -6.06 7.53
N GLU A 81 14.45 -7.12 6.84
CA GLU A 81 15.34 -8.12 6.27
C GLU A 81 15.21 -8.07 4.74
N TYR A 82 16.35 -8.11 4.06
CA TYR A 82 16.49 -8.06 2.61
C TYR A 82 16.85 -9.44 2.06
#